data_AF-A0A0L8GDC5-F1
#
_entry.id   AF-A0A0L8GDC5-F1
#
_cell.length_a   1.000
_cell.length_b   1.000
_cell.length_c   1.000
_cell.angle_alpha   90.00
_cell.angle_beta   90.00
_cell.angle_gamma   90.00
#
_symmetry.space_group_name_H-M   'P 1'
#
loop_
_entity.id
_entity.type
_entity.pdbx_description
1 polymer ?
#
loop_
_entity_poly.entity_id
_entity_poly.type
_entity_poly.pdbx_seq_one_letter_code
_entity_poly.pdbx_strand_id
1 'polypeptide(L)'
;GTSGIDIDLEKVDINQCPQTDGSKETNVFAGSHRCRTETTKCIPIRGLGFRRGSYRCVCKDSFYFPNVTAEHRYFFGTDVEHEYEKAKRKEPNTYYSSFACLPCAPGCETCVDGSPCILALNWVLRSIVLGIAGLIMCCIPILIWFTVQYREVKVR
;
A
#
# COMPACT_ATOMS: atom_id res chain seq x y z
N GLY A 1 -49.10 5.44 15.07
CA GLY A 1 -48.37 6.65 15.44
C GLY A 1 -46.93 6.48 15.01
N THR A 2 -46.35 7.45 14.32
CA THR A 2 -44.92 7.47 14.01
C THR A 2 -44.19 8.08 15.20
N SER A 3 -43.41 7.29 15.92
CA SER A 3 -42.50 7.83 16.93
C SER A 3 -41.41 8.63 16.22
N GLY A 4 -41.41 9.95 16.39
CA GLY A 4 -40.30 10.80 16.00
C GLY A 4 -39.17 10.64 17.02
N ILE A 5 -37.96 10.38 16.54
CA ILE A 5 -36.76 10.39 17.37
C ILE A 5 -36.06 11.72 17.06
N ASP A 6 -35.98 12.61 18.05
CA ASP A 6 -35.19 13.83 17.95
C ASP A 6 -33.71 13.46 18.13
N ILE A 7 -32.93 13.61 17.06
CA ILE A 7 -31.50 13.36 17.04
C ILE A 7 -30.79 14.70 16.95
N ASP A 8 -29.89 14.96 17.89
CA ASP A 8 -29.01 16.12 17.84
C ASP A 8 -27.92 15.89 16.78
N LEU A 9 -28.11 16.46 15.58
CA LEU A 9 -27.23 16.29 14.42
C LEU A 9 -25.80 16.82 14.63
N GLU A 10 -25.55 17.64 15.66
CA GLU A 10 -24.21 18.13 15.99
C GLU A 10 -23.36 17.09 16.73
N LYS A 11 -24.00 16.11 17.39
CA LYS A 11 -23.30 15.09 18.21
C LYS A 11 -23.20 13.72 17.55
N VAL A 12 -23.85 13.50 16.41
CA VAL A 12 -23.88 12.20 15.72
C VAL A 12 -23.03 12.23 14.45
N ASP A 13 -21.89 11.55 14.51
CA ASP A 13 -21.04 11.33 13.33
C ASP A 13 -21.60 10.21 12.44
N ILE A 14 -21.56 10.42 11.13
CA ILE A 14 -21.86 9.40 10.12
C ILE A 14 -20.61 8.59 9.80
N ASN A 15 -20.73 7.26 9.72
CA ASN A 15 -19.65 6.40 9.25
C ASN A 15 -20.01 5.77 7.90
N GLN A 16 -19.43 6.26 6.80
CA GLN A 16 -19.65 5.69 5.46
C GLN A 16 -18.76 4.48 5.13
N CYS A 17 -17.77 4.16 5.98
CA CYS A 17 -16.84 3.07 5.72
C CYS A 17 -17.49 1.69 5.92
N PRO A 18 -16.92 0.61 5.34
CA PRO A 18 -17.46 -0.73 5.50
C PRO A 18 -17.52 -1.12 6.98
N GLN A 19 -18.57 -1.86 7.34
CA GLN A 19 -18.71 -2.40 8.68
C GLN A 19 -17.69 -3.52 8.88
N THR A 20 -16.96 -3.51 10.01
CA THR A 20 -16.01 -4.56 10.36
C THR A 20 -16.76 -5.77 10.92
N ASP A 21 -16.34 -6.97 10.53
CA ASP A 21 -16.88 -8.22 11.08
C ASP A 21 -16.68 -8.25 12.61
N GLY A 22 -17.79 -8.11 13.34
CA GLY A 22 -17.80 -8.10 14.82
C GLY A 22 -18.43 -6.87 15.48
N SER A 23 -18.81 -5.82 14.73
CA SER A 23 -19.54 -4.71 15.33
C SER A 23 -20.99 -5.11 15.64
N LYS A 24 -21.39 -4.99 16.91
CA LYS A 24 -22.74 -5.30 17.40
C LYS A 24 -23.80 -4.28 16.98
N GLU A 25 -23.38 -3.08 16.58
CA GLU A 25 -24.25 -2.01 16.12
C GLU A 25 -24.38 -2.03 14.60
N THR A 26 -25.62 -1.93 14.10
CA THR A 26 -25.92 -1.84 12.67
C THR A 26 -25.67 -0.41 12.19
N ASN A 27 -24.64 -0.22 11.36
CA ASN A 27 -24.37 1.08 10.75
C ASN A 27 -25.08 1.18 9.40
N VAL A 28 -26.20 1.90 9.36
CA VAL A 28 -27.01 2.09 8.14
C VAL A 28 -26.25 2.80 7.02
N PHE A 29 -25.21 3.57 7.34
CA PHE A 29 -24.40 4.30 6.37
C PHE A 29 -23.19 3.51 5.86
N ALA A 30 -22.95 2.30 6.39
CA ALA A 30 -21.79 1.50 6.04
C ALA A 30 -21.72 1.21 4.53
N GLY A 31 -20.53 1.31 3.96
CA GLY A 31 -20.29 1.01 2.53
C GLY A 31 -20.78 2.07 1.55
N SER A 32 -21.27 3.23 2.02
CA SER A 32 -21.71 4.33 1.14
C SER A 32 -20.58 5.23 0.63
N HIS A 33 -19.33 4.98 1.05
CA HIS A 33 -18.16 5.76 0.65
C HIS A 33 -17.85 5.68 -0.85
N ARG A 34 -17.09 6.65 -1.35
CA ARG A 34 -16.64 6.75 -2.76
C ARG A 34 -15.15 6.52 -2.98
N CYS A 35 -14.44 5.99 -1.98
CA CYS A 35 -13.06 5.54 -2.17
C CYS A 35 -12.93 4.49 -3.29
N ARG A 36 -11.79 4.50 -4.01
CA ARG A 36 -11.46 3.48 -5.01
C ARG A 36 -11.16 2.16 -4.36
N THR A 37 -12.11 1.23 -4.40
CA THR A 37 -12.00 -0.07 -3.74
C THR A 37 -10.85 -0.93 -4.27
N GLU A 38 -10.33 -0.63 -5.45
CA GLU A 38 -9.22 -1.36 -6.07
C GLU A 38 -7.90 -1.07 -5.34
N THR A 39 -7.64 0.19 -5.00
CA THR A 39 -6.33 0.66 -4.53
C THR A 39 -6.37 1.35 -3.17
N THR A 40 -7.55 1.67 -2.64
CA THR A 40 -7.74 2.42 -1.38
C THR A 40 -8.72 1.73 -0.43
N LYS A 41 -8.60 2.06 0.86
CA LYS A 41 -9.46 1.66 1.97
C LYS A 41 -10.05 2.89 2.66
N CYS A 42 -11.29 2.80 3.11
CA CYS A 42 -12.00 3.87 3.79
C CYS A 42 -11.67 3.87 5.29
N ILE A 43 -11.36 5.05 5.86
CA ILE A 43 -11.20 5.24 7.31
C ILE A 43 -12.10 6.40 7.75
N PRO A 44 -13.00 6.21 8.73
CA PRO A 44 -13.90 7.28 9.17
C PRO A 44 -13.15 8.35 9.96
N ILE A 45 -13.63 9.60 9.85
CA ILE A 45 -13.14 10.75 10.64
C ILE A 45 -14.26 11.15 11.60
N ARG A 46 -13.95 11.23 12.89
CA ARG A 46 -14.90 11.55 13.97
C ARG A 46 -14.84 13.04 14.34
N GLY A 47 -15.87 13.54 15.01
CA GLY A 47 -15.97 14.91 15.51
C GLY A 47 -16.29 15.93 14.42
N LEU A 48 -16.93 15.49 13.34
CA LEU A 48 -17.30 16.33 12.20
C LEU A 48 -18.82 16.54 12.08
N GLY A 49 -19.59 15.86 12.92
CA GLY A 49 -21.05 15.93 12.96
C GLY A 49 -21.70 15.17 11.81
N PHE A 50 -23.00 15.40 11.65
CA PHE A 50 -23.82 14.72 10.64
C PHE A 50 -23.56 15.29 9.23
N ARG A 51 -22.50 14.83 8.58
CA ARG A 51 -22.16 15.25 7.20
C ARG A 51 -21.59 14.13 6.33
N ARG A 52 -21.78 14.27 5.01
CA ARG A 52 -21.20 13.35 4.01
C ARG A 52 -19.72 13.65 3.79
N GLY A 53 -18.92 12.62 3.50
CA GLY A 53 -17.49 12.77 3.24
C GLY A 53 -16.61 12.86 4.50
N SER A 54 -17.15 12.56 5.69
CA SER A 54 -16.39 12.43 6.95
C SER A 54 -15.56 11.15 7.03
N TYR A 55 -14.75 10.91 6.00
CA TYR A 55 -13.82 9.80 5.91
C TYR A 55 -12.58 10.22 5.11
N ARG A 56 -11.54 9.40 5.17
CA ARG A 56 -10.36 9.49 4.31
C ARG A 56 -10.14 8.18 3.56
N CYS A 57 -9.73 8.27 2.31
CA CYS A 57 -9.31 7.12 1.51
C CYS A 57 -7.80 6.97 1.63
N VAL A 58 -7.37 5.94 2.34
CA VAL A 58 -5.96 5.60 2.51
C VAL A 58 -5.58 4.51 1.52
N CYS A 59 -4.35 4.48 1.02
CA CYS A 59 -3.92 3.38 0.15
C CYS A 59 -4.02 2.03 0.87
N LYS A 60 -4.38 0.99 0.11
CA LYS A 60 -4.26 -0.39 0.56
C LYS A 60 -2.79 -0.79 0.61
N ASP A 61 -2.52 -1.90 1.29
CA ASP A 61 -1.21 -2.53 1.24
C ASP A 61 -0.90 -2.92 -0.22
N SER A 62 0.37 -2.96 -0.59
CA SER A 62 0.87 -3.02 -1.97
C SER A 62 0.58 -1.79 -2.84
N PHE A 63 0.05 -0.70 -2.28
CA PHE A 63 -0.12 0.58 -2.97
C PHE A 63 0.41 1.76 -2.14
N TYR A 64 0.90 2.81 -2.82
CA TYR A 64 1.37 4.04 -2.20
C TYR A 64 0.71 5.28 -2.80
N PHE A 65 0.76 6.38 -2.04
CA PHE A 65 0.12 7.63 -2.42
C PHE A 65 0.96 8.34 -3.51
N PRO A 66 0.37 8.77 -4.64
CA PRO A 66 1.14 9.29 -5.79
C PRO A 66 2.05 10.47 -5.44
N ASN A 67 1.60 11.37 -4.56
CA ASN A 67 2.38 12.50 -4.09
C ASN A 67 3.12 12.15 -2.79
N VAL A 68 4.31 11.57 -2.93
CA VAL A 68 5.11 11.07 -1.80
C VAL A 68 5.60 12.17 -0.84
N THR A 69 5.65 13.43 -1.29
CA THR A 69 6.08 14.59 -0.50
C THR A 69 4.92 15.29 0.23
N ALA A 70 3.67 14.89 -0.03
CA ALA A 70 2.51 15.45 0.66
C ALA A 70 2.56 15.17 2.17
N GLU A 71 2.19 16.17 2.97
CA GLU A 71 2.04 16.04 4.43
C GLU A 71 1.00 14.98 4.81
N HIS A 72 -0.09 14.92 4.03
CA HIS A 72 -1.17 13.96 4.21
C HIS A 72 -1.23 13.00 3.02
N ARG A 73 -0.91 11.73 3.26
CA ARG A 73 -0.90 10.66 2.24
C ARG A 73 -2.22 9.92 2.17
N TYR A 74 -3.31 10.66 1.96
CA TYR A 74 -4.65 10.11 1.79
C TYR A 74 -5.52 11.10 1.02
N PHE A 75 -6.61 10.61 0.44
CA PHE A 75 -7.61 11.46 -0.19
C PHE A 75 -8.71 11.82 0.80
N PHE A 76 -9.06 13.11 0.89
CA PHE A 76 -10.17 13.55 1.72
C PHE A 76 -11.50 13.09 1.12
N GLY A 77 -12.37 12.51 1.94
CA GLY A 77 -13.68 12.03 1.51
C GLY A 77 -14.55 13.14 0.93
N THR A 78 -14.43 14.36 1.43
CA THR A 78 -15.14 15.55 0.89
C THR A 78 -14.83 15.78 -0.58
N ASP A 79 -13.56 15.69 -0.98
CA ASP A 79 -13.12 15.95 -2.35
C ASP A 79 -13.55 14.81 -3.28
N VAL A 80 -13.42 13.58 -2.79
CA VAL A 80 -13.85 12.38 -3.51
C VAL A 80 -15.36 12.41 -3.78
N GLU A 81 -16.15 12.79 -2.77
CA GLU A 81 -17.60 12.91 -2.88
C GLU A 81 -18.01 14.03 -3.85
N HIS A 82 -17.34 15.18 -3.79
CA HIS A 82 -17.58 16.32 -4.68
C HIS A 82 -17.34 15.95 -6.15
N GLU A 83 -16.20 15.34 -6.46
CA GLU A 83 -15.89 14.92 -7.83
C GLU A 83 -16.81 13.78 -8.30
N TYR A 84 -17.23 12.89 -7.41
CA TYR A 84 -18.22 11.86 -7.72
C TYR A 84 -19.59 12.45 -8.06
N GLU A 85 -20.03 13.50 -7.34
CA GLU A 85 -21.29 14.17 -7.63
C GLU A 85 -21.30 14.85 -8.99
N LYS A 86 -20.20 15.52 -9.36
CA LYS A 86 -20.00 16.05 -10.72
C LYS A 86 -20.08 14.93 -11.77
N ALA A 87 -19.41 13.80 -11.52
CA ALA A 87 -19.46 12.64 -12.40
C ALA A 87 -20.89 12.12 -12.58
N LYS A 88 -21.67 12.06 -11.50
CA LYS A 88 -23.09 11.66 -11.53
C LYS A 88 -23.95 12.64 -12.32
N ARG A 89 -23.66 13.94 -12.26
CA ARG A 89 -24.34 15.00 -13.04
C ARG A 89 -23.86 15.10 -14.49
N LYS A 90 -22.90 14.28 -14.92
CA LYS A 90 -22.24 14.33 -16.23
C LYS A 90 -21.51 15.66 -16.49
N GLU A 91 -21.07 16.30 -15.41
CA GLU A 91 -20.22 17.49 -15.46
C GLU A 91 -18.75 17.09 -15.64
N PRO A 92 -17.88 17.99 -16.14
CA PRO A 92 -16.44 17.76 -16.16
C PRO A 92 -15.92 17.47 -14.74
N ASN A 93 -15.31 16.29 -14.59
CA ASN A 93 -14.87 15.76 -13.30
C ASN A 93 -13.59 14.95 -13.45
N THR A 94 -12.91 14.72 -12.34
CA THR A 94 -11.66 13.96 -12.27
C THR A 94 -11.79 12.68 -11.45
N TYR A 95 -13.01 12.31 -11.03
CA TYR A 95 -13.25 11.18 -10.14
C TYR A 95 -12.66 9.85 -10.67
N TYR A 96 -12.83 9.59 -11.97
CA TYR A 96 -12.38 8.34 -12.60
C TYR A 96 -10.88 8.28 -12.94
N SER A 97 -10.20 9.43 -13.02
CA SER A 97 -8.76 9.50 -13.28
C SER A 97 -7.94 9.74 -12.01
N SER A 98 -8.56 10.26 -10.96
CA SER A 98 -7.92 10.62 -9.69
C SER A 98 -8.36 9.69 -8.55
N PHE A 99 -7.83 9.96 -7.34
CA PHE A 99 -8.18 9.26 -6.09
C PHE A 99 -7.80 7.77 -6.05
N ALA A 100 -6.92 7.33 -6.93
CA ALA A 100 -6.32 6.01 -6.93
C ALA A 100 -4.87 6.08 -6.46
N CYS A 101 -4.42 5.03 -5.77
CA CYS A 101 -3.01 4.87 -5.38
C CYS A 101 -2.22 4.12 -6.45
N LEU A 102 -0.90 4.28 -6.43
CA LEU A 102 0.02 3.61 -7.35
C LEU A 102 0.50 2.28 -6.76
N PRO A 103 0.70 1.23 -7.57
CA PRO A 103 1.18 -0.05 -7.07
C PRO A 103 2.64 0.06 -6.61
N CYS A 104 2.98 -0.65 -5.54
CA CYS A 104 4.36 -0.83 -5.10
C CYS A 104 5.19 -1.60 -6.12
N ALA A 105 6.52 -1.55 -5.97
CA ALA A 105 7.42 -2.41 -6.71
C ALA A 105 7.08 -3.90 -6.48
N PRO A 106 7.30 -4.78 -7.48
CA PRO A 106 6.97 -6.20 -7.37
C PRO A 106 7.74 -6.86 -6.22
N GLY A 107 7.02 -7.65 -5.41
CA GLY A 107 7.57 -8.34 -4.24
C GLY A 107 7.54 -7.52 -2.94
N CYS A 108 7.05 -6.28 -2.97
CA CYS A 108 6.87 -5.46 -1.76
C CYS A 108 5.44 -5.57 -1.23
N GLU A 109 5.28 -5.86 0.07
CA GLU A 109 3.98 -5.87 0.74
C GLU A 109 3.50 -4.46 1.12
N THR A 110 4.43 -3.60 1.57
CA THR A 110 4.14 -2.19 1.88
C THR A 110 5.27 -1.32 1.37
N CYS A 111 4.95 -0.15 0.80
CA CYS A 111 5.94 0.81 0.31
C CYS A 111 5.49 2.25 0.57
N VAL A 112 6.47 3.16 0.67
CA VAL A 112 6.22 4.61 0.79
C VAL A 112 6.21 5.28 -0.59
N ASP A 113 7.01 4.74 -1.50
CA ASP A 113 7.23 5.22 -2.85
C ASP A 113 7.42 4.05 -3.83
N GLY A 114 7.66 4.38 -5.11
CA GLY A 114 7.94 3.39 -6.15
C GLY A 114 9.34 2.77 -6.10
N SER A 115 10.11 2.98 -5.02
CA SER A 115 11.45 2.42 -4.90
C SER A 115 11.39 0.90 -4.70
N PRO A 116 12.33 0.14 -5.27
CA PRO A 116 12.38 -1.31 -5.07
C PRO A 116 12.79 -1.63 -3.63
N CYS A 117 11.91 -2.27 -2.86
CA CYS A 117 12.22 -2.67 -1.46
C CYS A 117 13.13 -3.90 -1.39
N ILE A 118 13.02 -4.79 -2.39
CA ILE A 118 13.96 -5.88 -2.59
C ILE A 118 15.12 -5.29 -3.40
N LEU A 119 16.35 -5.75 -3.15
CA LEU A 119 17.45 -5.58 -4.10
C LEU A 119 17.05 -6.30 -5.40
N ALA A 120 16.25 -5.64 -6.23
CA ALA A 120 15.99 -6.00 -7.62
C ALA A 120 17.24 -5.70 -8.45
N LEU A 121 18.40 -6.10 -7.94
CA LEU A 121 19.64 -6.14 -8.67
C LEU A 121 19.67 -7.50 -9.36
N ASN A 122 18.82 -7.56 -10.38
CA ASN A 122 19.06 -8.02 -11.74
C ASN A 122 20.38 -8.76 -12.04
N TRP A 123 20.34 -9.57 -13.11
CA TRP A 123 21.39 -10.40 -13.74
C TRP A 123 22.85 -10.17 -13.30
N VAL A 124 23.31 -8.93 -13.10
CA VAL A 124 24.55 -8.53 -12.43
C VAL A 124 24.83 -9.28 -11.12
N LEU A 125 23.95 -9.30 -10.11
CA LEU A 125 24.21 -10.06 -8.87
C LEU A 125 24.34 -11.54 -9.13
N ARG A 126 23.50 -12.07 -10.04
CA ARG A 126 23.53 -13.48 -10.42
C ARG A 126 24.85 -13.84 -11.12
N SER A 127 25.34 -12.97 -11.99
CA SER A 127 26.65 -13.09 -12.65
C SER A 127 27.80 -12.96 -11.67
N ILE A 128 27.73 -12.06 -10.69
CA ILE A 128 28.75 -11.92 -9.63
C ILE A 128 28.81 -13.19 -8.79
N VAL A 129 27.67 -13.70 -8.31
CA VAL A 129 27.61 -14.93 -7.50
C VAL A 129 28.13 -16.13 -8.29
N LEU A 130 27.73 -16.28 -9.57
CA LEU A 130 28.24 -17.33 -10.44
C LEU A 130 29.74 -17.21 -10.71
N GLY A 131 30.25 -15.99 -10.87
CA GLY A 131 31.68 -15.71 -11.04
C GLY A 131 32.51 -16.09 -9.81
N ILE A 132 32.05 -15.69 -8.61
CA ILE A 132 32.71 -16.04 -7.35
C ILE A 132 32.71 -17.56 -7.14
N ALA A 133 31.57 -18.22 -7.36
CA ALA A 133 31.46 -19.67 -7.25
C ALA A 133 32.39 -20.40 -8.23
N GLY A 134 32.47 -19.94 -9.48
CA GLY A 134 33.39 -20.49 -10.48
C GLY A 134 34.86 -20.35 -10.09
N LEU A 135 35.26 -19.20 -9.55
CA LEU A 135 36.63 -18.95 -9.09
C LEU A 135 37.00 -19.89 -7.93
N ILE A 136 36.10 -20.07 -6.95
CA ILE A 136 36.29 -20.99 -5.83
C ILE A 136 36.44 -22.44 -6.33
N MET A 137 35.58 -22.87 -7.26
CA MET A 137 35.63 -24.21 -7.85
C MET A 137 36.93 -24.49 -8.62
N CYS A 138 37.57 -23.47 -9.20
CA CYS A 138 38.88 -23.60 -9.85
C CYS A 138 40.05 -23.56 -8.84
N CYS A 139 39.97 -22.73 -7.81
CA CYS A 139 41.03 -22.59 -6.82
C CYS A 139 41.17 -23.84 -5.93
N ILE A 140 40.07 -24.46 -5.51
CA ILE A 140 40.09 -25.66 -4.66
C ILE A 140 40.94 -26.81 -5.24
N PRO A 141 40.75 -27.27 -6.49
CA PRO A 141 41.55 -28.36 -7.05
C PRO A 141 43.02 -27.99 -7.23
N ILE A 142 43.35 -26.73 -7.53
CA ILE A 142 44.75 -26.26 -7.60
C ILE A 142 45.41 -26.34 -6.22
N LEU A 143 44.71 -25.89 -5.18
CA LEU A 143 45.20 -25.97 -3.80
C LEU A 143 45.35 -27.42 -3.35
N ILE A 144 44.38 -28.29 -3.66
CA ILE A 144 44.47 -29.74 -3.36
C ILE A 144 45.68 -30.35 -4.07
N TRP A 145 45.83 -30.12 -5.37
CA TRP A 145 46.99 -30.60 -6.14
C TRP A 145 48.31 -30.14 -5.52
N PHE A 146 48.40 -28.85 -5.17
CA PHE A 146 49.57 -28.29 -4.50
C PHE A 146 49.84 -28.98 -3.16
N THR A 147 48.83 -29.15 -2.31
CA THR A 147 49.00 -29.84 -1.02
C THR A 147 49.45 -31.29 -1.16
N VAL A 148 49.02 -32.00 -2.21
CA VAL A 148 49.46 -33.37 -2.49
C VAL A 148 50.91 -33.40 -2.96
N GLN A 149 51.29 -32.49 -3.85
CA GLN A 149 52.66 -32.42 -4.38
C GLN A 149 53.70 -32.10 -3.31
N TYR A 150 53.37 -31.20 -2.38
CA TYR A 150 54.27 -30.78 -1.31
C TYR A 150 54.10 -31.56 0.00
N ARG A 151 53.26 -32.61 0.02
CA ARG A 151 53.01 -33.45 1.21
C ARG A 151 54.27 -34.14 1.73
N GLU A 152 55.22 -34.43 0.84
CA GLU A 152 56.47 -35.13 1.14
C GLU A 152 57.62 -34.17 1.52
N VAL A 153 57.40 -32.85 1.44
CA VAL A 153 58.38 -31.85 1.89
C VAL A 153 58.15 -31.61 3.38
N LYS A 154 58.75 -32.45 4.22
CA LYS A 154 58.76 -32.27 5.68
C LYS A 154 59.29 -30.87 6.01
N VAL A 155 58.42 -30.01 6.52
CA VAL A 155 58.81 -28.74 7.15
C VAL A 155 59.68 -29.10 8.35
N ARG A 156 60.97 -28.76 8.28
CA ARG A 156 61.95 -28.98 9.34
C ARG A 156 61.97 -27.78 10.28
#